data_AF-A0A8J6W016-F1
#
_entry.id   AF-A0A8J6W016-F1
#
_cell.length_a   1.000
_cell.length_b   1.000
_cell.length_c   1.000
_cell.angle_alpha   90.00
_cell.angle_beta   90.00
_cell.angle_gamma   90.00
#
_symmetry.space_group_name_H-M   'P 1'
#
loop_
_entity.id
_entity.type
_entity.pdbx_description
1 polymer ?
#
loop_
_entity_poly.entity_id
_entity_poly.type
_entity_poly.pdbx_seq_one_letter_code
_entity_poly.pdbx_strand_id
1 'polypeptide(L)'
;MEPLTAAAIATLLVTKMVEKLGASLGEKLPDLGSKVWEQVSNLKGLLRAKAPETAALLEAAESAPALINDTPDVFGLPVLTGKVEALATAEPEIATLINTLDSEVRPQLPSTFQNKVVQQVMLKGVKAQTIKAQSLTQEADASATQVIQEMLTDVDAGNIDLGDVSQT
;
A
#
# COMPACT_ATOMS: atom_id res chain seq x y z
N MET A 1 -9.79 -7.92 0.29
CA MET A 1 -9.55 -6.75 -0.59
C MET A 1 -8.08 -6.74 -0.92
N GLU A 2 -7.73 -6.35 -2.13
CA GLU A 2 -6.33 -6.12 -2.51
C GLU A 2 -5.83 -4.81 -1.86
N PRO A 3 -4.53 -4.70 -1.54
CA PRO A 3 -3.98 -3.44 -1.06
C PRO A 3 -4.05 -2.39 -2.17
N LEU A 4 -4.38 -1.15 -1.82
CA LEU A 4 -4.38 -0.04 -2.79
C LEU A 4 -2.95 0.22 -3.27
N THR A 5 -2.79 0.46 -4.57
CA THR A 5 -1.52 0.93 -5.14
C THR A 5 -1.25 2.38 -4.72
N ALA A 6 0.01 2.81 -4.78
CA ALA A 6 0.38 4.20 -4.49
C ALA A 6 -0.35 5.20 -5.40
N ALA A 7 -0.55 4.83 -6.67
CA ALA A 7 -1.31 5.61 -7.64
C ALA A 7 -2.83 5.63 -7.35
N ALA A 8 -3.41 4.53 -6.85
CA ALA A 8 -4.81 4.51 -6.41
C ALA A 8 -5.02 5.47 -5.22
N ILE A 9 -4.10 5.47 -4.25
CA ILE A 9 -4.09 6.40 -3.12
C ILE A 9 -3.93 7.85 -3.60
N ALA A 10 -2.95 8.12 -4.47
CA ALA A 10 -2.75 9.45 -5.06
C ALA A 10 -3.99 9.93 -5.85
N THR A 11 -4.64 9.05 -6.62
CA THR A 11 -5.88 9.34 -7.35
C THR A 11 -6.99 9.74 -6.40
N LEU A 12 -7.24 8.93 -5.36
CA LEU A 12 -8.31 9.18 -4.37
C LEU A 12 -8.10 10.46 -3.56
N LEU A 13 -6.86 10.82 -3.25
CA LEU A 13 -6.49 12.11 -2.64
C LEU A 13 -6.71 13.28 -3.60
N VAL A 14 -6.27 13.13 -4.86
CA VAL A 14 -6.40 14.15 -5.92
C VAL A 14 -7.85 14.47 -6.23
N THR A 15 -8.72 13.45 -6.35
CA THR A 15 -10.17 13.60 -6.60
C THR A 15 -10.99 13.80 -5.32
N LYS A 16 -10.35 13.86 -4.15
CA LYS A 16 -11.00 13.96 -2.82
C LYS A 16 -12.03 12.86 -2.51
N MET A 17 -11.94 11.67 -3.13
CA MET A 17 -12.77 10.48 -2.81
C MET A 17 -12.18 9.68 -1.63
N VAL A 18 -11.76 10.43 -0.62
CA VAL A 18 -11.02 10.00 0.56
C VAL A 18 -11.85 9.15 1.53
N GLU A 19 -13.18 9.22 1.45
CA GLU A 19 -14.06 8.28 2.15
C GLU A 19 -13.88 6.83 1.66
N LYS A 20 -13.44 6.63 0.40
CA LYS A 20 -13.10 5.31 -0.15
C LYS A 20 -11.74 4.79 0.32
N LEU A 21 -10.89 5.64 0.89
CA LEU A 21 -9.70 5.23 1.65
C LEU A 21 -10.05 4.69 3.06
N GLY A 22 -11.33 4.75 3.44
CA GLY A 22 -11.88 4.19 4.67
C GLY A 22 -12.32 5.25 5.68
N ALA A 23 -13.28 4.87 6.54
CA ALA A 23 -13.91 5.79 7.49
C ALA A 23 -12.89 6.55 8.37
N SER A 24 -11.84 5.87 8.85
CA SER A 24 -10.81 6.49 9.69
C SER A 24 -9.97 7.56 8.99
N LEU A 25 -9.98 7.63 7.65
CA LEU A 25 -9.36 8.71 6.89
C LEU A 25 -10.36 9.82 6.54
N GLY A 26 -11.64 9.47 6.33
CA GLY A 26 -12.72 10.44 6.18
C GLY A 26 -12.95 11.27 7.45
N GLU A 27 -12.82 10.66 8.64
CA GLU A 27 -12.86 11.37 9.92
C GLU A 27 -11.61 12.23 10.15
N LYS A 28 -10.42 11.70 9.82
CA LYS A 28 -9.13 12.39 9.94
C LYS A 28 -8.79 13.31 8.77
N LEU A 29 -9.77 13.69 7.95
CA LEU A 29 -9.51 14.51 6.78
C LEU A 29 -8.97 15.92 7.10
N PRO A 30 -9.41 16.60 8.18
CA PRO A 30 -8.76 17.83 8.65
C PRO A 30 -7.34 17.61 9.16
N ASP A 31 -7.03 16.39 9.62
CA ASP A 31 -5.75 15.98 10.20
C ASP A 31 -4.76 15.41 9.17
N LEU A 32 -5.17 15.20 7.91
CA LEU A 32 -4.24 15.01 6.79
C LEU A 32 -3.39 16.27 6.67
N GLY A 33 -2.21 16.21 7.27
CA GLY A 33 -1.35 17.37 7.50
C GLY A 33 -1.03 18.14 6.23
N SER A 34 -0.73 19.43 6.39
CA SER A 34 -0.45 20.37 5.28
C SER A 34 0.51 19.82 4.22
N LYS A 35 1.50 19.03 4.62
CA LYS A 35 2.46 18.35 3.75
C LYS A 35 1.80 17.42 2.72
N VAL A 36 0.78 16.65 3.09
CA VAL A 36 0.05 15.77 2.17
C VAL A 36 -0.66 16.60 1.10
N TRP A 37 -1.37 17.66 1.51
CA TRP A 37 -2.08 18.55 0.58
C TRP A 37 -1.14 19.40 -0.28
N GLU A 38 0.05 19.73 0.23
CA GLU A 38 1.16 20.32 -0.54
C GLU A 38 1.64 19.35 -1.62
N GLN A 39 1.91 18.08 -1.29
CA GLN A 39 2.31 17.07 -2.28
C GLN A 39 1.20 16.75 -3.29
N VAL A 40 -0.08 16.74 -2.89
CA VAL A 40 -1.22 16.66 -3.84
C VAL A 40 -1.25 17.86 -4.78
N SER A 41 -0.95 19.06 -4.28
CA SER A 41 -0.89 20.28 -5.09
C SER A 41 0.29 20.29 -6.06
N ASN A 42 1.46 19.82 -5.61
CA ASN A 42 2.65 19.62 -6.45
C ASN A 42 2.38 18.58 -7.54
N LEU A 43 1.71 17.47 -7.20
CA LEU A 43 1.33 16.43 -8.16
C LEU A 43 0.34 16.98 -9.21
N LYS A 44 -0.67 17.77 -8.81
CA LYS A 44 -1.55 18.47 -9.76
C LYS A 44 -0.78 19.44 -10.65
N GLY A 45 0.16 20.21 -10.11
CA GLY A 45 1.02 21.11 -10.89
C GLY A 45 1.86 20.37 -11.93
N LEU A 46 2.49 19.27 -11.54
CA LEU A 46 3.31 18.44 -12.44
C LEU A 46 2.46 17.71 -13.49
N LEU A 47 1.29 17.19 -13.11
CA LEU A 47 0.33 16.59 -14.04
C LEU A 47 -0.15 17.60 -15.08
N ARG A 48 -0.42 18.85 -14.71
CA ARG A 48 -0.75 19.92 -15.69
C ARG A 48 0.39 20.19 -16.67
N ALA A 49 1.65 20.10 -16.22
CA ALA A 49 2.83 20.35 -17.04
C ALA A 49 3.22 19.19 -17.97
N LYS A 50 3.13 17.93 -17.49
CA LYS A 50 3.53 16.73 -18.25
C LYS A 50 2.37 16.02 -18.96
N ALA A 51 1.16 16.07 -18.40
CA ALA A 51 0.02 15.25 -18.80
C ALA A 51 -1.34 15.99 -18.66
N PRO A 52 -1.53 17.14 -19.35
CA PRO A 52 -2.66 18.04 -19.14
C PRO A 52 -4.05 17.40 -19.33
N GLU A 53 -4.17 16.38 -20.18
CA GLU A 53 -5.41 15.60 -20.32
C GLU A 53 -5.78 14.87 -19.02
N THR A 54 -4.80 14.19 -18.40
CA THR A 54 -5.04 13.43 -17.16
C THR A 54 -5.27 14.39 -15.98
N ALA A 55 -4.58 15.53 -15.95
CA ALA A 55 -4.89 16.61 -15.00
C ALA A 55 -6.34 17.10 -15.14
N ALA A 56 -6.80 17.41 -16.36
CA ALA A 56 -8.16 17.87 -16.61
C ALA A 56 -9.22 16.82 -16.23
N LEU A 57 -8.97 15.53 -16.49
CA LEU A 57 -9.87 14.45 -16.07
C LEU A 57 -9.96 14.32 -14.54
N LEU A 58 -8.83 14.42 -13.84
CA LEU A 58 -8.76 14.37 -12.38
C LEU A 58 -9.40 15.60 -11.72
N GLU A 59 -9.25 16.79 -12.31
CA GLU A 59 -9.86 18.05 -11.83
C GLU A 59 -11.37 18.11 -12.10
N ALA A 60 -11.85 17.53 -13.20
CA ALA A 60 -13.27 17.34 -13.45
C ALA A 60 -13.88 16.32 -12.48
N ALA A 61 -13.19 15.21 -12.21
CA ALA A 61 -13.59 14.20 -11.22
C ALA A 61 -13.62 14.77 -9.78
N GLU A 62 -12.67 15.65 -9.42
CA GLU A 62 -12.69 16.41 -8.16
C GLU A 62 -13.87 17.38 -8.09
N SER A 63 -14.13 18.12 -9.17
CA SER A 63 -15.16 19.16 -9.22
C SER A 63 -16.59 18.61 -9.29
N ALA A 64 -16.75 17.42 -9.87
CA ALA A 64 -18.03 16.75 -10.04
C ALA A 64 -17.91 15.23 -9.77
N PRO A 65 -17.86 14.80 -8.49
CA PRO A 65 -17.69 13.39 -8.12
C PRO A 65 -18.76 12.40 -8.65
N ALA A 66 -19.89 12.92 -9.14
CA ALA A 66 -20.91 12.13 -9.82
C ALA A 66 -20.37 11.46 -11.11
N LEU A 67 -19.48 12.13 -11.85
CA LEU A 67 -18.91 11.65 -13.12
C LEU A 67 -18.25 10.27 -13.02
N ILE A 68 -17.66 9.94 -11.87
CA ILE A 68 -17.01 8.65 -11.62
C ILE A 68 -18.01 7.47 -11.67
N ASN A 69 -19.28 7.73 -11.37
CA ASN A 69 -20.37 6.75 -11.41
C ASN A 69 -21.20 6.89 -12.69
N ASP A 70 -21.44 8.12 -13.16
CA ASP A 70 -22.28 8.43 -14.32
C ASP A 70 -21.56 8.21 -15.66
N THR A 71 -20.21 8.19 -15.68
CA THR A 71 -19.39 7.95 -16.87
C THR A 71 -18.12 7.16 -16.50
N PRO A 72 -18.28 5.90 -16.06
CA PRO A 72 -17.19 5.11 -15.50
C PRO A 72 -16.09 4.77 -16.51
N ASP A 73 -16.41 4.72 -17.81
CA ASP A 73 -15.43 4.45 -18.87
C ASP A 73 -14.40 5.58 -19.08
N VAL A 74 -14.65 6.77 -18.51
CA VAL A 74 -13.79 7.97 -18.64
C VAL A 74 -13.28 8.45 -17.28
N PHE A 75 -14.17 8.52 -16.28
CA PHE A 75 -13.87 9.04 -14.94
C PHE A 75 -13.90 7.97 -13.85
N GLY A 76 -14.17 6.69 -14.19
CA GLY A 76 -14.15 5.60 -13.24
C GLY A 76 -12.78 5.46 -12.58
N LEU A 77 -12.77 5.14 -11.29
CA LEU A 77 -11.54 5.06 -10.50
C LEU A 77 -10.43 4.18 -11.10
N PRO A 78 -10.73 3.00 -11.70
CA PRO A 78 -9.71 2.20 -12.40
C PRO A 78 -9.11 2.91 -13.62
N VAL A 79 -9.90 3.70 -14.36
CA VAL A 79 -9.45 4.45 -15.54
C VAL A 79 -8.54 5.62 -15.14
N LEU A 80 -8.94 6.39 -14.12
CA LEU A 80 -8.13 7.47 -13.58
C LEU A 80 -6.83 6.94 -12.94
N THR A 81 -6.92 5.86 -12.16
CA THR A 81 -5.75 5.21 -11.55
C THR A 81 -4.80 4.66 -12.62
N GLY A 82 -5.31 3.96 -13.64
CA GLY A 82 -4.49 3.44 -14.74
C GLY A 82 -3.77 4.53 -15.54
N LYS A 83 -4.42 5.70 -15.75
CA LYS A 83 -3.75 6.89 -16.32
C LYS A 83 -2.62 7.39 -15.40
N VAL A 84 -2.84 7.45 -14.08
CA VAL A 84 -1.83 7.87 -13.10
C VAL A 84 -0.67 6.86 -12.99
N GLU A 85 -0.91 5.55 -13.08
CA GLU A 85 0.11 4.50 -13.08
C GLU A 85 0.96 4.50 -14.36
N ALA A 86 0.34 4.68 -15.53
CA ALA A 86 1.05 4.86 -16.78
C ALA A 86 1.97 6.09 -16.75
N LEU A 87 1.50 7.20 -16.16
CA LEU A 87 2.30 8.40 -15.98
C LEU A 87 3.42 8.23 -14.96
N ALA A 88 3.19 7.55 -13.83
CA ALA A 88 4.26 7.19 -12.89
C ALA A 88 5.35 6.33 -13.57
N THR A 89 4.95 5.43 -14.47
CA THR A 89 5.88 4.58 -15.23
C THR A 89 6.70 5.36 -16.25
N ALA A 90 6.13 6.42 -16.84
CA ALA A 90 6.79 7.25 -17.86
C ALA A 90 7.60 8.43 -17.30
N GLU A 91 7.18 9.00 -16.16
CA GLU A 91 7.68 10.25 -15.60
C GLU A 91 8.18 10.04 -14.15
N PRO A 92 9.50 9.89 -13.92
CA PRO A 92 10.05 9.61 -12.59
C PRO A 92 9.73 10.66 -11.51
N GLU A 93 9.52 11.92 -11.92
CA GLU A 93 9.06 12.99 -11.05
C GLU A 93 7.64 12.73 -10.51
N ILE A 94 6.74 12.21 -11.37
CA ILE A 94 5.37 11.85 -11.00
C ILE A 94 5.39 10.64 -10.05
N ALA A 95 6.19 9.61 -10.35
CA ALA A 95 6.38 8.47 -9.45
C ALA A 95 6.92 8.90 -8.07
N THR A 96 7.85 9.85 -8.03
CA THR A 96 8.43 10.34 -6.77
C THR A 96 7.38 11.00 -5.88
N LEU A 97 6.52 11.85 -6.44
CA LEU A 97 5.41 12.48 -5.69
C LEU A 97 4.36 11.46 -5.24
N ILE A 98 4.01 10.50 -6.10
CA ILE A 98 3.06 9.42 -5.79
C ILE A 98 3.57 8.53 -4.64
N ASN A 99 4.84 8.12 -4.69
CA ASN A 99 5.45 7.32 -3.63
C ASN A 99 5.62 8.11 -2.32
N THR A 100 5.84 9.42 -2.39
CA THR A 100 5.86 10.30 -1.21
C THR A 100 4.47 10.35 -0.56
N LEU A 101 3.42 10.61 -1.34
CA LEU A 101 2.02 10.58 -0.87
C LEU A 101 1.65 9.23 -0.26
N ASP A 102 2.06 8.12 -0.88
CA ASP A 102 1.87 6.78 -0.34
C ASP A 102 2.54 6.62 1.04
N SER A 103 3.80 7.02 1.17
CA SER A 103 4.54 6.90 2.43
C SER A 103 3.96 7.72 3.58
N GLU A 104 3.29 8.85 3.28
CA GLU A 104 2.65 9.71 4.28
C GLU A 104 1.23 9.27 4.63
N VAL A 105 0.48 8.71 3.68
CA VAL A 105 -0.94 8.37 3.85
C VAL A 105 -1.17 6.90 4.18
N ARG A 106 -0.39 5.96 3.62
CA ARG A 106 -0.53 4.51 3.89
C ARG A 106 -0.49 4.15 5.38
N PRO A 107 0.37 4.75 6.24
CA PRO A 107 0.35 4.47 7.69
C PRO A 107 -0.93 4.92 8.40
N GLN A 108 -1.71 5.82 7.79
CA GLN A 108 -2.96 6.36 8.33
C GLN A 108 -4.20 5.60 7.83
N LEU A 109 -4.07 4.85 6.72
CA LEU A 109 -5.12 3.99 6.19
C LEU A 109 -5.50 2.87 7.18
N PRO A 110 -6.75 2.38 7.15
CA PRO A 110 -7.11 1.09 7.74
C PRO A 110 -6.13 -0.03 7.33
N SER A 111 -5.88 -0.96 8.25
CA SER A 111 -4.99 -2.12 8.02
C SER A 111 -5.43 -3.02 6.85
N THR A 112 -6.66 -2.91 6.37
CA THR A 112 -7.17 -3.56 5.15
C THR A 112 -6.61 -3.01 3.84
N PHE A 113 -5.98 -1.83 3.85
CA PHE A 113 -5.31 -1.21 2.70
C PHE A 113 -3.79 -1.07 2.88
N GLN A 114 -3.28 -1.36 4.07
CA GLN A 114 -1.85 -1.49 4.32
C GLN A 114 -1.34 -2.82 3.75
N ASN A 115 -0.11 -2.85 3.26
CA ASN A 115 0.53 -4.12 2.90
C ASN A 115 0.84 -4.88 4.19
N LYS A 116 0.00 -5.87 4.51
CA LYS A 116 0.17 -6.74 5.67
C LYS A 116 1.29 -7.76 5.39
N VAL A 117 2.53 -7.29 5.50
CA VAL A 117 3.74 -8.11 5.45
C VAL A 117 3.91 -8.77 6.82
N VAL A 118 3.69 -10.09 6.90
CA VAL A 118 3.82 -10.86 8.14
C VAL A 118 5.16 -11.58 8.15
N GLN A 119 6.10 -11.07 8.94
CA GLN A 119 7.39 -11.72 9.16
C GLN A 119 7.26 -12.75 10.29
N GLN A 120 7.35 -14.03 9.95
CA GLN A 120 7.21 -15.17 10.86
C GLN A 120 8.58 -15.81 11.11
N VAL A 121 9.33 -15.23 12.05
CA VAL A 121 10.59 -15.80 12.52
C VAL A 121 10.28 -16.91 13.52
N MET A 122 10.76 -18.13 13.32
CA MET A 122 10.76 -19.12 14.41
C MET A 122 12.05 -18.99 15.24
N LEU A 123 13.22 -18.77 14.63
CA LEU A 123 14.48 -18.39 15.32
C LEU A 123 15.46 -17.63 14.34
N LYS A 124 16.41 -16.74 14.76
CA LYS A 124 17.36 -16.00 13.82
C LYS A 124 18.74 -15.40 14.36
N GLY A 125 20.08 -15.74 14.20
CA GLY A 125 21.18 -16.63 13.56
C GLY A 125 21.88 -17.93 14.20
N VAL A 126 21.62 -19.22 13.82
CA VAL A 126 21.92 -20.52 14.56
C VAL A 126 23.19 -21.23 14.15
N LYS A 127 23.86 -21.77 15.18
CA LYS A 127 24.70 -22.98 15.14
C LYS A 127 24.22 -24.02 16.17
N ALA A 128 24.39 -25.30 15.84
CA ALA A 128 24.21 -26.44 16.74
C ALA A 128 25.01 -27.65 16.24
N GLN A 129 25.36 -28.59 17.12
CA GLN A 129 25.93 -29.90 16.79
C GLN A 129 24.87 -30.91 16.33
N THR A 130 23.66 -30.92 16.92
CA THR A 130 22.53 -31.76 16.47
C THR A 130 21.20 -31.02 16.62
N ILE A 131 20.28 -31.11 15.65
CA ILE A 131 18.90 -30.62 15.76
C ILE A 131 17.92 -31.79 15.55
N LYS A 132 16.79 -31.81 16.27
CA LYS A 132 15.74 -32.86 16.27
C LYS A 132 14.30 -32.29 16.18
N ALA A 133 13.28 -33.15 16.15
CA ALA A 133 11.87 -32.81 15.91
C ALA A 133 10.84 -33.83 16.48
N GLN A 134 9.80 -33.41 17.25
CA GLN A 134 8.62 -34.22 17.71
C GLN A 134 7.14 -33.64 17.76
N SER A 135 6.80 -32.33 17.73
CA SER A 135 5.60 -31.66 17.09
C SER A 135 5.50 -30.11 17.33
N LEU A 136 5.11 -29.29 16.32
CA LEU A 136 5.08 -27.79 16.28
C LEU A 136 4.34 -27.25 15.01
N THR A 137 3.14 -26.66 15.12
CA THR A 137 2.45 -26.01 13.96
C THR A 137 2.65 -24.49 13.96
N GLN A 138 2.93 -23.90 12.80
CA GLN A 138 2.73 -22.46 12.53
C GLN A 138 1.58 -22.30 11.54
N GLU A 139 0.88 -21.16 11.54
CA GLU A 139 -0.12 -20.87 10.50
C GLU A 139 0.13 -19.49 9.91
N ALA A 140 -0.06 -19.35 8.59
CA ALA A 140 0.01 -18.06 7.93
C ALA A 140 -1.27 -17.26 8.21
N ASP A 141 -1.13 -15.96 8.51
CA ASP A 141 -2.30 -15.09 8.59
C ASP A 141 -2.90 -14.96 7.18
N ALA A 142 -4.07 -15.55 6.95
CA ALA A 142 -4.73 -15.60 5.63
C ALA A 142 -5.14 -14.22 5.06
N SER A 143 -4.94 -13.13 5.80
CA SER A 143 -5.08 -11.74 5.31
C SER A 143 -3.74 -11.04 5.05
N ALA A 144 -2.60 -11.74 5.17
CA ALA A 144 -1.29 -11.24 4.80
C ALA A 144 -1.17 -11.01 3.30
N THR A 145 -0.70 -9.83 2.88
CA THR A 145 -0.39 -9.55 1.47
C THR A 145 0.98 -10.11 1.07
N GLN A 146 1.83 -10.42 2.06
CA GLN A 146 3.13 -11.07 1.91
C GLN A 146 3.48 -11.77 3.23
N VAL A 147 4.07 -12.95 3.16
CA VAL A 147 4.61 -13.67 4.33
C VAL A 147 6.11 -13.86 4.15
N ILE A 148 6.90 -13.61 5.20
CA ILE A 148 8.36 -13.72 5.20
C ILE A 148 8.75 -14.63 6.37
N GLN A 149 9.10 -15.88 6.10
CA GLN A 149 9.43 -16.87 7.14
C GLN A 149 10.93 -17.04 7.34
N GLU A 150 11.37 -17.09 8.60
CA GLU A 150 12.77 -17.26 9.00
C GLU A 150 12.85 -18.30 10.13
N MET A 151 12.88 -19.59 9.78
CA MET A 151 12.59 -20.64 10.76
C MET A 151 13.73 -21.00 11.73
N LEU A 152 15.01 -20.84 11.37
CA LEU A 152 16.05 -21.43 12.20
C LEU A 152 17.37 -20.68 12.12
N THR A 153 17.57 -19.75 13.04
CA THR A 153 18.80 -18.99 13.32
C THR A 153 18.71 -18.63 14.93
N ASP A 154 19.33 -18.07 16.02
CA ASP A 154 20.32 -17.15 16.72
C ASP A 154 21.25 -17.81 17.79
N VAL A 155 21.63 -19.06 17.56
CA VAL A 155 22.27 -19.96 18.52
C VAL A 155 23.72 -20.31 18.07
N ASP A 156 24.41 -21.31 18.62
CA ASP A 156 25.27 -21.16 19.81
C ASP A 156 25.45 -22.46 20.63
N ALA A 157 25.13 -23.65 20.08
CA ALA A 157 24.72 -24.81 20.89
C ALA A 157 25.44 -26.15 20.65
N GLY A 158 25.30 -27.03 21.65
CA GLY A 158 25.40 -28.48 21.50
C GLY A 158 24.21 -29.04 20.73
N ASN A 159 23.17 -29.55 21.41
CA ASN A 159 21.99 -30.12 20.74
C ASN A 159 20.72 -29.28 20.96
N ILE A 160 19.86 -29.26 19.94
CA ILE A 160 18.51 -28.66 19.89
C ILE A 160 17.51 -29.79 19.59
N ASP A 161 16.27 -29.66 20.07
CA ASP A 161 15.11 -30.46 19.65
C ASP A 161 13.93 -29.49 19.47
N LEU A 162 13.25 -29.52 18.32
CA LEU A 162 12.33 -28.46 17.87
C LEU A 162 10.86 -28.80 18.05
N GLY A 163 10.51 -30.04 17.71
CA GLY A 163 9.19 -30.39 17.21
C GLY A 163 9.16 -30.79 15.73
N ASP A 164 8.32 -31.76 15.29
CA ASP A 164 7.91 -31.89 13.88
C ASP A 164 7.35 -30.54 13.48
N VAL A 165 7.61 -30.03 12.29
CA VAL A 165 7.07 -28.71 11.91
C VAL A 165 5.93 -28.90 10.91
N SER A 166 4.72 -28.51 11.32
CA SER A 166 3.53 -28.46 10.49
C SER A 166 3.26 -27.01 10.07
N GLN A 167 2.63 -26.81 8.91
CA GLN A 167 2.19 -25.48 8.51
C GLN A 167 0.94 -25.47 7.63
N THR A 168 0.06 -24.51 7.87
CA THR A 168 -1.21 -24.28 7.17
C THR A 168 -1.47 -22.80 6.89
#